data_AF-A0A968Y2Q9-F1
#
_entry.id   AF-A0A968Y2Q9-F1
#
_cell.length_a   1.000
_cell.length_b   1.000
_cell.length_c   1.000
_cell.angle_alpha   90.00
_cell.angle_beta   90.00
_cell.angle_gamma   90.00
#
_symmetry.space_group_name_H-M   'P 1'
#
loop_
_entity.id
_entity.type
_entity.pdbx_description
1 polymer ?
#
loop_
_entity_poly.entity_id
_entity_poly.type
_entity_poly.pdbx_seq_one_letter_code
_entity_poly.pdbx_strand_id
1 'polypeptide(L)' 'MASQTAVTLEEVLNLVKQLNLVDKVRLIERVAPQIERELAQKPVRRKSLRGLWRGVDISESDIAEVRRQMWGDFPRKDI' A
#
# COMPACT_ATOMS: atom_id res chain seq x y z
N MET A 1 4.75 30.64 12.98
CA MET A 1 4.34 29.22 12.90
C MET A 1 2.86 29.22 12.54
N ALA A 2 2.49 28.80 11.34
CA ALA A 2 1.10 28.82 10.90
C ALA A 2 0.34 27.69 11.60
N SER A 3 -0.57 28.06 12.49
CA SER A 3 -1.48 27.11 13.13
C SER A 3 -2.41 26.53 12.06
N GLN A 4 -2.30 25.23 11.79
CA GLN A 4 -3.29 24.51 11.00
C GLN A 4 -4.57 24.42 11.84
N THR A 5 -5.54 25.28 11.58
CA THR A 5 -6.91 25.10 12.06
C THR A 5 -7.48 23.87 11.34
N ALA A 6 -7.57 22.75 12.06
CA ALA A 6 -8.16 21.53 11.52
C ALA A 6 -9.66 21.77 11.31
N VAL A 7 -10.06 21.96 10.04
CA VAL A 7 -11.47 22.05 9.65
C VAL A 7 -12.13 20.72 10.00
N THR A 8 -13.21 20.77 10.78
CA THR A 8 -13.95 19.57 11.22
C THR A 8 -14.96 19.12 10.17
N LEU A 9 -15.34 17.84 10.19
CA LEU A 9 -16.34 17.30 9.26
C LEU A 9 -17.70 17.99 9.45
N GLU A 10 -18.08 18.25 10.70
CA GLU A 10 -19.34 18.88 11.06
C GLU A 10 -19.46 20.30 10.49
N GLU A 11 -18.37 21.09 10.52
CA GLU A 11 -18.30 22.41 9.90
C GLU A 11 -18.49 22.32 8.38
N VAL A 12 -17.81 21.38 7.72
CA VAL A 12 -17.96 21.17 6.26
C VAL A 12 -19.39 20.76 5.92
N LEU A 13 -20.00 19.85 6.68
CA LEU A 13 -21.37 19.42 6.44
C LEU A 13 -22.37 20.57 6.58
N ASN A 14 -22.15 21.48 7.54
CA ASN A 14 -22.99 22.66 7.70
C ASN A 14 -22.87 23.63 6.50
N LEU A 15 -21.67 23.80 5.95
CA LEU A 15 -21.47 24.58 4.72
C LEU A 15 -22.13 23.90 3.51
N VAL A 16 -21.97 22.59 3.35
CA VAL A 16 -22.55 21.83 2.23
C VAL A 16 -24.07 21.90 2.26
N LYS A 17 -24.72 21.92 3.44
CA LYS A 17 -26.18 22.07 3.55
C LYS A 17 -26.69 23.36 2.90
N GLN A 18 -25.91 24.45 2.96
CA GLN A 18 -26.27 25.76 2.41
C GLN A 18 -26.17 25.83 0.87
N LEU A 19 -25.50 24.88 0.23
CA LEU A 19 -25.39 24.82 -1.22
C LEU A 19 -26.73 24.42 -1.88
N ASN A 20 -26.97 24.95 -3.08
CA ASN A 20 -28.06 24.46 -3.93
C ASN A 20 -27.77 23.04 -4.45
N LEU A 21 -28.78 22.40 -5.04
CA LEU A 21 -28.65 21.01 -5.52
C LEU A 21 -27.55 20.84 -6.57
N VAL A 22 -27.42 21.78 -7.51
CA VAL A 22 -26.43 21.73 -8.59
C VAL A 22 -25.01 21.79 -8.03
N ASP A 23 -24.76 22.67 -7.07
CA ASP A 23 -23.45 22.82 -6.46
C ASP A 23 -23.10 21.65 -5.53
N LYS A 24 -24.10 21.03 -4.88
CA LYS A 24 -23.90 19.75 -4.16
C LYS A 24 -23.44 18.64 -5.10
N VAL A 25 -24.06 18.52 -6.28
CA VAL A 25 -23.66 17.53 -7.29
C VAL A 25 -22.23 17.81 -7.79
N ARG A 26 -21.93 19.06 -8.13
CA ARG A 26 -20.57 19.47 -8.55
C ARG A 26 -19.51 19.20 -7.48
N LEU A 27 -19.84 19.35 -6.21
CA LEU A 27 -18.94 19.01 -5.11
C LEU A 27 -18.65 17.51 -5.09
N ILE A 28 -19.68 16.67 -5.22
CA ILE A 28 -19.52 15.20 -5.29
C ILE A 28 -18.63 14.82 -6.48
N GLU A 29 -18.88 15.39 -7.66
CA GLU A 29 -18.08 15.14 -8.88
C GLU A 29 -16.58 15.45 -8.69
N ARG A 30 -16.24 16.44 -7.85
CA ARG A 30 -14.85 16.82 -7.58
C ARG A 30 -14.20 15.99 -6.48
N VAL A 31 -14.96 15.65 -5.44
CA VAL A 31 -14.44 14.97 -4.24
C VAL A 31 -14.38 13.45 -4.46
N ALA A 32 -15.35 12.85 -5.14
CA ALA A 32 -15.40 11.40 -5.34
C ALA A 32 -14.13 10.84 -6.01
N PRO A 33 -13.58 11.42 -7.09
CA PRO A 33 -12.34 10.93 -7.70
C PRO A 33 -11.12 11.05 -6.78
N GLN A 34 -11.10 12.02 -5.86
CA GLN A 34 -10.01 12.14 -4.87
C GLN A 34 -10.05 10.98 -3.88
N ILE A 35 -11.24 10.68 -3.34
CA ILE A 35 -11.46 9.53 -2.47
C ILE A 35 -11.07 8.24 -3.17
N GLU A 36 -11.46 8.05 -4.43
CA GLU A 36 -11.10 6.86 -5.20
C GLU A 36 -9.59 6.69 -5.34
N ARG A 37 -8.84 7.77 -5.61
CA ARG A 37 -7.37 7.73 -5.70
C ARG A 37 -6.72 7.38 -4.38
N GLU A 38 -7.20 7.97 -3.28
CA GLU A 38 -6.69 7.66 -1.93
C GLU A 38 -6.99 6.21 -1.53
N LEU A 39 -8.16 5.70 -1.90
CA LEU A 39 -8.52 4.29 -1.71
C LEU A 39 -7.68 3.35 -2.57
N ALA A 40 -7.37 3.74 -3.82
CA ALA A 40 -6.52 2.96 -4.72
C ALA A 40 -5.06 2.88 -4.26
N GLN A 41 -4.58 3.91 -3.53
CA GLN A 41 -3.25 3.93 -2.93
C GLN A 41 -3.14 3.03 -1.68
N LYS A 42 -4.23 2.42 -1.21
CA LYS A 42 -4.16 1.45 -0.11
C LYS A 42 -3.22 0.31 -0.50
N PRO A 43 -2.28 -0.07 0.38
CA PRO A 43 -1.30 -1.10 0.06
C PRO A 43 -2.03 -2.38 -0.36
N VAL A 44 -1.74 -2.82 -1.58
CA VAL A 44 -2.23 -4.10 -2.10
C VAL A 44 -1.94 -5.16 -1.05
N ARG A 45 -2.97 -5.86 -0.58
CA ARG A 45 -2.80 -7.00 0.33
C ARG A 45 -1.79 -7.93 -0.31
N ARG A 46 -0.59 -8.03 0.29
CA ARG A 46 0.46 -8.92 -0.20
C ARG A 46 -0.10 -10.34 -0.20
N LYS A 47 -0.21 -10.95 -1.38
CA LYS A 47 -0.58 -12.36 -1.48
C LYS A 47 0.56 -13.20 -0.90
N SER A 48 0.22 -14.21 -0.11
CA SER A 48 1.22 -15.13 0.43
C SER A 48 1.91 -15.90 -0.69
N LEU A 49 3.24 -15.82 -0.77
CA LEU A 49 4.04 -16.62 -1.71
C LEU A 49 4.18 -18.08 -1.28
N ARG A 50 3.70 -18.47 -0.09
CA ARG A 50 3.76 -19.87 0.40
C ARG A 50 3.08 -20.85 -0.56
N GLY A 51 2.06 -20.41 -1.31
CA GLY A 51 1.38 -21.25 -2.30
C GLY A 51 2.23 -21.60 -3.52
N LEU A 52 3.25 -20.79 -3.86
CA LEU A 52 4.14 -21.04 -5.01
C LEU A 52 5.05 -22.25 -4.79
N TRP A 53 5.33 -22.58 -3.53
CA TRP A 53 6.18 -23.72 -3.15
C TRP A 53 5.39 -25.03 -2.97
N ARG A 54 4.10 -25.04 -3.30
CA ARG A 54 3.28 -26.25 -3.14
C ARG A 54 3.74 -27.32 -4.13
N GLY A 55 4.06 -28.51 -3.62
CA GLY A 55 4.51 -29.64 -4.44
C GLY A 55 5.98 -29.58 -4.83
N VAL A 56 6.71 -28.56 -4.38
CA VAL A 56 8.16 -28.50 -4.48
C VAL A 56 8.74 -29.05 -3.19
N ASP A 57 9.53 -30.10 -3.30
CA ASP A 57 10.32 -30.65 -2.21
C ASP A 57 11.78 -30.26 -2.43
N ILE A 58 12.35 -29.51 -1.49
CA ILE A 58 13.72 -29.03 -1.55
C ILE A 58 14.42 -29.54 -0.30
N SER A 59 15.43 -30.37 -0.51
CA SER A 59 16.22 -30.91 0.57
C SER A 59 17.24 -29.89 1.07
N GLU A 60 17.76 -30.14 2.28
CA GLU A 60 18.88 -29.36 2.81
C GLU A 60 20.13 -29.45 1.93
N SER A 61 20.38 -30.61 1.30
CA SER A 61 21.48 -30.80 0.36
C SER A 61 21.34 -29.91 -0.88
N ASP A 62 20.14 -29.76 -1.43
CA ASP A 62 19.88 -28.91 -2.59
C ASP A 62 20.21 -27.45 -2.26
N ILE A 63 19.79 -26.98 -1.08
CA ILE A 63 20.09 -25.62 -0.60
C ILE A 63 21.59 -25.43 -0.37
N ALA A 64 22.26 -26.41 0.22
CA ALA A 64 23.69 -26.36 0.49
C ALA A 64 24.53 -26.33 -0.79
N GLU A 65 24.12 -27.11 -1.81
CA GLU A 65 24.77 -27.12 -3.11
C GLU A 65 24.63 -25.77 -3.82
N VAL A 66 23.41 -25.23 -3.93
CA VAL A 66 23.18 -23.93 -4.58
C VAL A 66 23.91 -22.82 -3.83
N ARG A 67 23.95 -22.82 -2.50
CA ARG A 67 24.75 -21.87 -1.72
C ARG A 67 26.24 -21.95 -2.05
N ARG A 68 26.81 -23.15 -2.13
CA ARG A 68 28.23 -23.33 -2.50
C ARG A 68 28.51 -22.84 -3.91
N GLN A 69 27.62 -23.11 -4.87
CA GLN A 69 27.78 -22.67 -6.25
C GLN A 69 27.68 -21.14 -6.37
N MET A 70 26.69 -20.52 -5.73
CA MET A 70 26.44 -19.09 -5.84
C MET A 70 27.44 -18.24 -5.03
N TRP A 71 27.91 -18.74 -3.89
CA TRP A 71 28.75 -17.99 -2.95
C TRP A 71 30.14 -18.62 -2.78
N GLY A 72 30.55 -19.50 -3.70
CA GLY A 72 31.86 -20.17 -3.66
C GLY A 72 33.02 -19.18 -3.72
N ASP A 73 32.86 -18.11 -4.49
CA ASP A 73 33.84 -17.02 -4.63
C ASP A 73 33.55 -15.83 -3.69
N PHE A 74 32.55 -15.96 -2.80
CA PHE A 74 32.23 -14.88 -1.87
C PHE A 74 33.34 -14.81 -0.81
N PRO A 75 34.07 -13.68 -0.67
CA PRO A 75 35.21 -13.60 0.22
C PRO A 75 34.75 -13.72 1.67
N ARG A 76 34.85 -14.92 2.22
CA ARG A 76 34.69 -15.16 3.66
C ARG A 76 36.00 -14.72 4.31
N LYS A 77 36.08 -13.44 4.68
CA LYS A 77 37.02 -13.05 5.72
C LYS A 77 36.48 -13.64 7.01
N ASP A 78 37.25 -14.55 7.59
CA ASP A 78 36.96 -15.17 8.87
C ASP A 78 36.61 -14.07 9.89
N ILE A 79 35.47 -14.22 10.56
CA ILE A 79 35.13 -13.47 11.78
C ILE A 79 35.61 -14.31 12.95
#